data_AF-A0A847W7P5-F1
#
_entry.id   AF-A0A847W7P5-F1
#
_cell.length_a   1.000
_cell.length_b   1.000
_cell.length_c   1.000
_cell.angle_alpha   90.00
_cell.angle_beta   90.00
_cell.angle_gamma   90.00
#
_symmetry.space_group_name_H-M   'P 1'
#
loop_
_entity.id
_entity.type
_entity.pdbx_description
1 polymer ?
#
loop_
_entity_poly.entity_id
_entity_poly.type
_entity_poly.pdbx_seq_one_letter_code
_entity_poly.pdbx_strand_id
1 'polypeptide(L)' 'RDILVSGETEPLSRVYLNDHLILVDGEGQFSTTHHLNEGENILRFIAIDRAGNQSELEIKVEFLNN' A
#
# COMPACT_ATOMS: atom_id res chain seq x y z
N ARG A 1 -4.53 -10.39 -11.59
CA ARG A 1 -3.60 -11.30 -10.88
C ARG A 1 -3.41 -10.79 -9.46
N ASP A 2 -3.55 -11.65 -8.45
CA ASP A 2 -3.31 -11.24 -7.07
C ASP A 2 -1.81 -11.22 -6.75
N ILE A 3 -1.37 -10.14 -6.12
CA ILE A 3 0.00 -9.99 -5.60
C ILE A 3 -0.05 -9.69 -4.10
N LEU A 4 1.02 -10.09 -3.41
CA LEU A 4 1.29 -9.63 -2.05
C LEU A 4 1.98 -8.26 -2.14
N VAL A 5 1.37 -7.27 -1.50
CA VAL A 5 1.98 -5.96 -1.26
C VAL A 5 2.37 -5.92 0.21
N SER A 6 3.63 -5.62 0.50
CA SER A 6 4.15 -5.52 1.88
C SER A 6 5.05 -4.32 2.01
N GLY A 7 5.13 -3.76 3.22
CA GLY A 7 6.02 -2.64 3.52
C GLY A 7 6.11 -2.38 5.02
N GLU A 8 6.83 -1.32 5.35
CA GLU A 8 7.12 -0.84 6.70
C GLU A 8 6.75 0.65 6.81
N THR A 9 6.32 1.07 7.99
CA THR A 9 6.05 2.46 8.36
C THR A 9 6.43 2.68 9.83
N GLU A 10 6.30 3.90 10.34
CA GLU A 10 6.43 4.12 11.78
C GLU A 10 5.35 3.32 12.54
N PRO A 11 5.66 2.72 13.70
CA PRO A 11 4.70 1.99 14.50
C PRO A 11 3.40 2.77 14.74
N LEU A 12 2.26 2.08 14.62
CA LEU A 12 0.92 2.64 14.81
C LEU A 12 0.48 3.69 13.78
N SER A 13 1.17 3.81 12.64
CA SER A 13 0.71 4.62 11.51
C SER A 13 -0.51 3.99 10.83
N ARG A 14 -1.29 4.82 10.13
CA ARG A 14 -2.35 4.35 9.22
C ARG A 14 -1.80 4.32 7.80
N VAL A 15 -1.94 3.21 7.11
CA VAL A 15 -1.53 3.08 5.70
C VAL A 15 -2.76 2.85 4.83
N TYR A 16 -2.83 3.55 3.71
CA TYR A 16 -3.87 3.40 2.70
C TYR A 16 -3.23 2.99 1.38
N LEU A 17 -3.83 2.03 0.66
CA LEU A 17 -3.52 1.72 -0.73
C LEU A 17 -4.76 2.00 -1.58
N ASN A 18 -4.69 2.96 -2.49
CA ASN A 18 -5.82 3.38 -3.34
C ASN A 18 -7.09 3.62 -2.50
N ASP A 19 -6.95 4.41 -1.43
CA ASP A 19 -7.99 4.77 -0.45
C ASP A 19 -8.46 3.62 0.46
N HIS A 20 -7.97 2.39 0.28
CA HIS A 20 -8.28 1.26 1.15
C HIS A 20 -7.31 1.20 2.34
N LEU A 21 -7.86 1.20 3.56
CA LEU A 21 -7.08 1.06 4.79
C LEU A 21 -6.41 -0.32 4.87
N ILE A 22 -5.10 -0.33 5.12
CA ILE A 22 -4.31 -1.51 5.44
C ILE A 22 -4.02 -1.51 6.93
N LEU A 23 -4.16 -2.68 7.56
CA LEU A 23 -3.78 -2.87 8.95
C LEU A 23 -2.25 -2.90 9.08
N VAL A 24 -1.74 -2.03 9.95
CA VAL A 24 -0.33 -1.98 10.34
C VAL A 24 -0.22 -2.61 11.73
N ASP A 25 0.76 -3.47 11.93
CA ASP A 25 1.00 -4.09 13.24
C ASP A 25 1.75 -3.16 14.20
N GLY A 26 2.02 -3.66 15.41
CA GLY A 26 2.71 -2.90 16.46
C GLY A 26 4.17 -2.57 16.15
N GLU A 27 4.77 -3.24 15.16
CA GLU A 27 6.15 -3.01 14.72
C GLU A 27 6.21 -2.10 13.47
N GLY A 28 5.06 -1.72 12.91
CA GLY A 28 4.99 -0.88 11.71
C GLY A 28 4.95 -1.69 10.41
N GLN A 29 4.87 -3.01 10.48
CA GLN A 29 4.79 -3.86 9.30
C GLN A 29 3.35 -3.94 8.80
N PHE A 30 3.20 -4.00 7.48
CA PHE A 30 1.91 -4.24 6.86
C PHE A 30 2.03 -5.16 5.66
N SER A 31 0.95 -5.89 5.39
CA SER A 31 0.78 -6.59 4.13
C SER A 31 -0.69 -6.68 3.73
N THR A 32 -0.95 -6.68 2.42
CA THR A 32 -2.28 -6.87 1.85
C THR A 32 -2.19 -7.57 0.51
N THR A 33 -3.28 -8.22 0.11
CA THR A 33 -3.42 -8.74 -1.25
C THR A 33 -4.02 -7.65 -2.14
N HIS A 34 -3.37 -7.37 -3.27
CA HIS A 34 -3.87 -6.43 -4.27
C HIS A 34 -4.08 -7.13 -5.61
N HIS A 35 -5.20 -6.85 -6.27
CA HIS A 35 -5.52 -7.40 -7.58
C HIS A 35 -5.01 -6.47 -8.68
N LEU A 36 -4.12 -6.98 -9.54
CA LEU A 36 -3.69 -6.30 -10.75
C LEU A 36 -4.66 -6.59 -11.91
N ASN A 37 -5.11 -5.53 -12.58
CA ASN A 37 -5.79 -5.59 -13.87
C ASN A 37 -4.75 -5.70 -15.00
N GLU A 38 -5.16 -6.17 -16.18
CA GLU A 38 -4.32 -6.10 -17.38
C GLU A 38 -3.93 -4.65 -17.69
N GLY A 39 -2.66 -4.42 -18.05
CA GLY A 39 -2.10 -3.11 -18.37
C GLY A 39 -1.51 -2.38 -17.15
N GLU A 40 -1.52 -1.04 -17.19
CA GLU A 40 -0.98 -0.18 -16.14
C GLU A 40 -1.88 -0.21 -14.89
N ASN A 41 -1.28 -0.52 -13.74
CA ASN A 41 -1.90 -0.42 -12.42
C ASN A 41 -1.13 0.63 -11.61
N ILE A 42 -1.84 1.63 -11.10
CA ILE A 42 -1.29 2.66 -10.23
C ILE A 42 -1.62 2.29 -8.78
N LEU A 43 -0.59 2.06 -7.98
CA LEU A 43 -0.68 1.78 -6.56
C LEU A 43 -0.23 3.02 -5.79
N ARG A 44 -1.20 3.76 -5.24
CA ARG A 44 -0.99 4.98 -4.47
C ARG A 44 -1.07 4.68 -2.98
N PHE A 45 0.04 4.92 -2.29
CA PHE A 45 0.17 4.71 -0.85
C PHE A 45 0.12 6.04 -0.12
N ILE A 46 -0.69 6.13 0.95
CA ILE A 46 -0.62 7.22 1.93
C ILE A 46 -0.32 6.61 3.29
N ALA A 47 0.72 7.09 3.96
CA ALA A 47 0.98 6.81 5.36
C ALA A 47 0.68 8.06 6.21
N ILE A 48 -0.05 7.89 7.31
CA ILE A 48 -0.37 8.96 8.26
C ILE A 48 0.10 8.53 9.65
N ASP A 49 1.04 9.27 10.22
CA ASP A 49 1.57 8.99 11.56
C ASP A 49 0.57 9.39 12.67
N ARG A 50 0.96 9.18 13.93
CA ARG A 50 0.14 9.53 15.10
C ARG A 50 -0.04 11.03 15.31
N ALA A 51 0.91 11.85 14.85
CA ALA A 51 0.85 13.31 14.92
C ALA A 51 0.00 13.90 13.78
N GLY A 52 -0.34 13.09 12.77
CA GLY A 52 -1.10 13.49 11.59
C GLY A 52 -0.23 13.90 10.40
N ASN A 53 1.10 13.73 10.46
CA ASN A 53 1.95 13.96 9.30
C ASN A 53 1.67 12.91 8.23
N GLN A 54 1.78 13.30 6.97
CA GLN A 54 1.45 12.46 5.83
C GLN A 54 2.62 12.31 4.86
N SER A 55 2.80 11.11 4.34
CA SER A 55 3.72 10.79 3.26
C SER A 55 2.97 10.03 2.16
N GLU A 56 3.28 10.33 0.90
CA GLU A 56 2.66 9.71 -0.27
C GLU A 56 3.72 9.05 -1.17
N LEU A 57 3.38 7.87 -1.72
CA LEU A 57 4.21 7.13 -2.65
C LEU A 57 3.33 6.54 -3.76
N GLU A 58 3.73 6.70 -5.02
CA GLU A 58 3.07 6.07 -6.16
C GLU A 58 4.01 5.04 -6.79
N ILE A 59 3.49 3.81 -7.00
CA ILE A 59 4.18 2.74 -7.71
C ILE A 59 3.34 2.33 -8.91
N LYS A 60 3.96 2.33 -10.09
CA LYS A 60 3.34 1.85 -11.32
C LYS A 60 3.73 0.41 -11.60
N VAL A 61 2.74 -0.43 -11.86
CA VAL A 61 2.90 -1.86 -12.16
C VAL A 61 2.23 -2.18 -13.49
N GLU A 62 3.03 -2.55 -14.49
CA GLU A 62 2.50 -3.09 -15.74
C GLU A 62 2.27 -4.59 -15.60
N PHE A 63 1.05 -5.06 -15.85
CA PHE A 63 0.71 -6.48 -15.81
C PHE A 63 0.22 -6.95 -17.19
N LEU A 64 0.90 -7.97 -17.73
CA LEU A 64 0.55 -8.62 -18.99
C LEU A 64 0.14 -10.07 -18.73
N ASN A 65 -1.11 -10.40 -19.02
CA ASN A 65 -1.69 -11.72 -18.86
C ASN A 65 -1.61 -12.49 -20.19
N ASN A 66 -0.49 -13.18 -20.38
CA ASN A 66 -0.25 -14.06 -21.53
C ASN A 66 -0.89 -15.45 -21.34
#